data_AF-A0A439Q4T5-F1
#
_entry.id   AF-A0A439Q4T5-F1
#
_cell.length_a   1.000
_cell.length_b   1.000
_cell.length_c   1.000
_cell.angle_alpha   90.00
_cell.angle_beta   90.00
_cell.angle_gamma   90.00
#
_symmetry.space_group_name_H-M   'P 1'
#
loop_
_entity.id
_entity.type
_entity.pdbx_description
1 polymer ?
#
loop_
_entity_poly.entity_id
_entity_poly.type
_entity_poly.pdbx_seq_one_letter_code
_entity_poly.pdbx_strand_id
1 'polypeptide(L)'
;MDKTAGGWINGFVGVLIFSGSLPATRVAVMDFDPAFLTVARAATAGILGLALLLIFRQKRPERGDLLSLAIVALGVVVGFPLLTALALKHITSAHSIIFVGLLPLATAIFGVIRGGDRPKP
;
A
#
# COMPACT_ATOMS: atom_id res chain seq x y z
N MET A 1 -0.29 1.92 -27.46
CA MET A 1 -1.40 1.67 -26.53
C MET A 1 -2.04 3.01 -26.22
N ASP A 2 -3.34 3.19 -26.45
CA ASP A 2 -4.04 4.41 -26.03
C ASP A 2 -3.82 4.63 -24.53
N LYS A 3 -3.37 5.83 -24.14
CA LYS A 3 -3.05 6.16 -22.74
C LYS A 3 -4.22 5.86 -21.80
N THR A 4 -5.45 6.04 -22.29
CA THR A 4 -6.69 5.73 -21.58
C THR A 4 -6.85 4.23 -21.35
N ALA A 5 -6.68 3.39 -22.40
CA ALA A 5 -6.78 1.94 -22.28
C ALA A 5 -5.71 1.36 -21.35
N GLY A 6 -4.49 1.89 -21.38
CA GLY A 6 -3.42 1.52 -20.45
C GLY A 6 -3.77 1.83 -18.98
N GLY A 7 -4.40 2.98 -18.72
CA GLY A 7 -4.89 3.34 -17.39
C GLY A 7 -5.95 2.39 -16.85
N TRP A 8 -6.93 2.03 -17.68
CA TRP A 8 -7.99 1.08 -17.31
C TRP A 8 -7.46 -0.32 -17.02
N ILE A 9 -6.54 -0.82 -17.84
CA ILE A 9 -5.94 -2.14 -17.63
C ILE A 9 -5.14 -2.17 -16.33
N ASN A 10 -4.28 -1.17 -16.08
CA ASN A 10 -3.49 -1.10 -14.86
C ASN A 10 -4.39 -0.98 -13.61
N GLY A 11 -5.46 -0.18 -13.70
CA GLY A 11 -6.47 -0.06 -12.64
C GLY A 11 -7.16 -1.39 -12.35
N PHE A 12 -7.60 -2.11 -13.39
CA PHE A 12 -8.25 -3.41 -13.24
C PHE A 12 -7.32 -4.47 -12.62
N VAL A 13 -6.07 -4.54 -13.08
CA VAL A 13 -5.05 -5.43 -12.49
C VAL A 13 -4.84 -5.10 -11.01
N GLY A 14 -4.78 -3.82 -10.65
CA GLY A 14 -4.74 -3.38 -9.26
C GLY A 14 -5.94 -3.89 -8.45
N VAL A 15 -7.16 -3.66 -8.93
CA VAL A 15 -8.39 -4.14 -8.26
C VAL A 15 -8.37 -5.65 -8.06
N LEU A 16 -7.96 -6.42 -9.07
CA LEU A 16 -7.86 -7.87 -8.96
C LEU A 16 -6.88 -8.31 -7.85
N ILE A 17 -5.66 -7.77 -7.85
CA ILE A 17 -4.63 -8.11 -6.85
C ILE A 17 -5.09 -7.72 -5.43
N PHE A 18 -5.69 -6.54 -5.27
CA PHE A 18 -6.11 -6.04 -3.96
C PHE A 18 -7.37 -6.73 -3.42
N SER A 19 -8.33 -7.08 -4.28
CA SER A 19 -9.60 -7.70 -3.86
C SER A 19 -9.41 -9.00 -3.07
N GLY A 20 -8.44 -9.84 -3.46
CA GLY A 20 -8.10 -11.08 -2.77
C GLY A 20 -7.19 -10.91 -1.55
N SER A 21 -6.54 -9.76 -1.40
CA SER A 21 -5.50 -9.55 -0.40
C SER A 21 -6.06 -9.55 1.05
N LEU A 22 -7.23 -8.95 1.27
CA LEU A 22 -7.85 -8.88 2.60
C LEU A 22 -8.38 -10.26 3.07
N PRO A 23 -9.16 -11.02 2.26
CA PRO A 23 -9.53 -12.39 2.60
C PRO A 23 -8.33 -13.30 2.84
N ALA A 24 -7.29 -13.22 1.99
CA ALA A 24 -6.08 -14.03 2.15
C ALA A 24 -5.33 -13.69 3.45
N THR A 25 -5.23 -12.40 3.79
CA THR A 25 -4.61 -11.97 5.06
C THR A 25 -5.41 -12.47 6.26
N ARG A 26 -6.74 -12.45 6.18
CA ARG A 26 -7.60 -12.97 7.24
C ARG A 26 -7.36 -14.46 7.47
N VAL A 27 -7.29 -15.25 6.40
CA VAL A 27 -6.99 -16.69 6.51
C VAL A 27 -5.61 -16.92 7.08
N ALA A 28 -4.59 -16.21 6.58
CA ALA A 28 -3.22 -16.37 7.05
C ALA A 28 -3.06 -16.05 8.54
N VAL A 29 -3.74 -15.04 9.08
CA VAL A 29 -3.66 -14.66 10.50
C VAL A 29 -4.32 -15.71 11.42
N MET A 30 -5.16 -16.61 10.90
CA MET A 30 -5.68 -17.72 11.70
C MET A 30 -4.61 -18.74 12.05
N ASP A 31 -3.61 -18.91 11.17
CA ASP A 31 -2.56 -19.92 11.31
C ASP A 31 -1.18 -19.32 11.67
N PHE A 32 -0.96 -18.03 11.42
CA PHE A 32 0.32 -17.34 11.62
C PHE A 32 0.20 -16.09 12.49
N ASP A 33 1.27 -15.79 13.24
CA ASP A 33 1.36 -14.56 14.03
C ASP A 33 1.31 -13.31 13.12
N PRO A 34 0.50 -12.28 13.46
CA PRO A 34 0.38 -11.06 12.67
C PRO A 34 1.70 -10.30 12.44
N ALA A 35 2.61 -10.32 13.41
CA ALA A 35 3.90 -9.66 13.26
C ALA A 35 4.78 -10.44 12.27
N PHE A 36 4.78 -11.77 12.34
CA PHE A 36 5.46 -12.61 11.36
C PHE A 36 4.95 -12.35 9.93
N LEU A 37 3.63 -12.33 9.71
CA LEU A 37 3.06 -12.06 8.39
C LEU A 37 3.42 -10.67 7.86
N THR A 38 3.42 -9.67 8.74
CA THR A 38 3.80 -8.29 8.37
C THR A 38 5.27 -8.23 7.93
N VAL A 39 6.17 -8.83 8.72
CA VAL A 39 7.60 -8.87 8.43
C VAL A 39 7.87 -9.69 7.17
N ALA A 40 7.26 -10.87 7.02
CA ALA A 40 7.43 -11.74 5.86
C ALA A 40 6.99 -11.04 4.56
N ARG A 41 5.85 -10.34 4.58
CA ARG A 41 5.36 -9.55 3.43
C ARG A 41 6.32 -8.41 3.10
N ALA A 42 6.75 -7.64 4.10
CA ALA A 42 7.68 -6.53 3.91
C ALA A 42 9.03 -7.01 3.36
N ALA A 43 9.57 -8.11 3.90
CA ALA A 43 10.82 -8.71 3.45
C ALA A 43 10.72 -9.23 2.01
N THR A 44 9.65 -9.95 1.68
CA THR A 44 9.45 -10.49 0.31
C THR A 44 9.33 -9.36 -0.71
N ALA A 45 8.53 -8.33 -0.42
CA ALA A 45 8.41 -7.16 -1.28
C ALA A 45 9.75 -6.40 -1.41
N GLY A 46 10.49 -6.26 -0.30
CA GLY A 46 11.80 -5.61 -0.28
C GLY A 46 12.86 -6.35 -1.09
N ILE A 47 12.92 -7.69 -0.98
CA ILE A 47 13.86 -8.53 -1.74
C ILE A 47 13.53 -8.46 -3.24
N LEU A 48 12.26 -8.61 -3.62
CA LEU A 48 11.84 -8.51 -5.02
C LEU A 48 12.10 -7.11 -5.58
N GLY A 49 11.79 -6.06 -4.82
CA GLY A 49 12.08 -4.68 -5.19
C GLY A 49 13.58 -4.45 -5.38
N LEU A 50 14.41 -4.92 -4.46
CA LEU A 50 15.87 -4.83 -4.56
C LEU A 50 16.40 -5.59 -5.78
N ALA A 51 15.91 -6.81 -6.02
CA ALA A 51 16.30 -7.60 -7.18
C ALA A 51 15.98 -6.86 -8.49
N LEU A 52 14.79 -6.26 -8.61
CA LEU A 52 14.42 -5.46 -9.78
C LEU A 52 15.30 -4.22 -9.94
N LEU A 53 15.57 -3.48 -8.85
CA LEU A 53 16.46 -2.31 -8.89
C LEU A 53 17.88 -2.69 -9.35
N LEU A 54 18.38 -3.85 -8.92
CA LEU A 54 19.69 -4.36 -9.32
C LEU A 54 19.71 -4.83 -10.79
N ILE A 55 18.69 -5.59 -11.22
CA ILE A 55 18.56 -6.08 -12.60
C ILE A 55 18.47 -4.91 -13.59
N PHE A 56 17.63 -3.92 -13.28
CA PHE A 56 17.46 -2.73 -14.12
C PHE A 56 18.51 -1.64 -13.87
N ARG A 57 19.49 -1.88 -12.99
CA ARG A 57 20.57 -0.94 -12.63
C ARG A 57 20.08 0.49 -12.35
N GLN A 58 19.00 0.60 -11.59
CA GLN A 58 18.36 1.88 -11.31
C GLN A 58 19.30 2.80 -10.54
N LYS A 59 19.21 4.11 -10.82
CA LYS A 59 19.99 5.12 -10.10
C LYS A 59 19.63 5.11 -8.61
N ARG A 60 20.64 5.31 -7.76
CA ARG A 60 20.41 5.47 -6.32
C ARG A 60 19.63 6.78 -6.06
N PRO A 61 18.72 6.79 -5.08
CA PRO A 61 17.97 7.99 -4.72
C PRO A 61 18.92 9.12 -4.30
N GLU A 62 18.54 10.36 -4.61
CA GLU A 62 19.32 11.53 -4.18
C GLU A 62 19.12 11.78 -2.69
N ARG A 63 20.04 12.52 -2.05
CA ARG A 63 19.94 12.78 -0.61
C ARG A 63 18.66 13.51 -0.22
N GLY A 64 18.09 14.32 -1.13
CA GLY A 64 16.81 15.00 -0.94
C GLY A 64 15.61 14.05 -0.90
N ASP A 65 15.70 12.89 -1.56
CA ASP A 65 14.62 11.90 -1.62
C ASP A 65 14.56 11.04 -0.36
N LEU A 66 15.66 10.95 0.40
CA LEU A 66 15.78 10.06 1.56
C LEU A 66 14.75 10.38 2.64
N LEU A 67 14.44 11.66 2.86
CA LEU A 67 13.43 12.07 3.84
C LEU A 67 12.04 11.60 3.42
N SER A 68 11.66 11.85 2.16
CA SER A 68 10.38 11.40 1.61
C SER A 68 10.27 9.88 1.62
N LEU A 69 11.35 9.18 1.26
CA LEU A 69 11.42 7.72 1.28
C LEU A 69 11.26 7.16 2.70
N ALA A 70 11.90 7.78 3.69
CA ALA A 70 11.77 7.40 5.09
C ALA A 70 10.33 7.58 5.61
N ILE A 71 9.69 8.71 5.27
CA ILE A 71 8.29 8.98 5.64
C ILE A 71 7.36 7.91 5.03
N VAL A 72 7.52 7.62 3.74
CA VAL A 72 6.71 6.59 3.04
C VAL A 72 6.95 5.21 3.62
N ALA A 73 8.21 4.83 3.87
CA ALA A 73 8.54 3.54 4.46
C ALA A 73 7.93 3.38 5.86
N LEU A 74 8.09 4.37 6.74
CA LEU A 74 7.53 4.34 8.09
C LEU A 74 6.00 4.33 8.07
N GLY A 75 5.37 5.13 7.23
CA GLY A 75 3.90 5.21 7.16
C GLY A 75 3.26 3.98 6.53
N VAL A 76 3.73 3.57 5.36
CA VAL A 76 3.05 2.56 4.52
C VAL A 76 3.49 1.14 4.85
N VAL A 77 4.77 0.92 5.17
CA VAL A 77 5.30 -0.43 5.41
C VAL A 77 5.12 -0.84 6.87
N VAL A 78 5.35 0.08 7.80
CA VAL A 78 5.31 -0.22 9.24
C VAL A 78 4.00 0.25 9.87
N GLY A 79 3.71 1.54 9.78
CA GLY A 79 2.59 2.17 10.49
C GLY A 79 1.24 1.62 10.08
N PHE A 80 0.92 1.64 8.79
CA PHE A 80 -0.39 1.24 8.29
C PHE A 80 -0.75 -0.22 8.60
N PRO A 81 0.11 -1.23 8.31
CA PRO A 81 -0.21 -2.63 8.61
C PRO A 81 -0.30 -2.90 10.12
N LEU A 82 0.60 -2.33 10.91
CA LEU A 82 0.62 -2.51 12.37
C LEU A 82 -0.65 -1.93 13.00
N LEU A 83 -0.99 -0.68 12.67
CA LEU A 83 -2.18 -0.01 13.19
C LEU A 83 -3.46 -0.68 12.72
N THR A 84 -3.50 -1.17 11.47
CA THR A 84 -4.65 -1.89 10.93
C THR A 84 -4.83 -3.25 11.61
N ALA A 85 -3.73 -4.01 11.80
CA ALA A 85 -3.77 -5.27 12.52
C ALA A 85 -4.22 -5.08 13.98
N LEU A 86 -3.77 -4.01 14.65
CA LEU A 86 -4.21 -3.67 16.01
C LEU A 86 -5.68 -3.27 16.05
N ALA A 87 -6.14 -2.43 15.11
CA ALA A 87 -7.55 -2.03 15.02
C ALA A 87 -8.47 -3.23 14.80
N LEU A 88 -8.06 -4.21 13.97
CA LEU A 88 -8.80 -5.43 13.71
C LEU A 88 -8.90 -6.37 14.94
N LYS A 89 -8.04 -6.20 15.97
CA LYS A 89 -8.19 -6.93 17.24
C LYS A 89 -9.32 -6.38 18.12
N HIS A 90 -9.70 -5.12 17.94
CA HIS A 90 -10.68 -4.43 18.81
C HIS A 90 -12.00 -4.11 18.12
N ILE A 91 -12.07 -4.20 16.79
CA ILE A 91 -13.20 -3.77 15.98
C ILE A 91 -13.78 -4.96 15.21
N THR A 92 -15.11 -5.11 15.23
CA THR A 92 -15.82 -6.14 14.44
C THR A 92 -15.69 -5.86 12.94
N SER A 93 -15.62 -6.92 12.11
CA SER A 93 -15.30 -6.82 10.67
C SER A 93 -16.20 -5.89 9.84
N ALA A 94 -17.42 -5.62 10.31
CA ALA A 94 -18.35 -4.70 9.65
C ALA A 94 -17.88 -3.22 9.73
N HIS A 95 -17.30 -2.79 10.85
CA HIS A 95 -16.83 -1.41 11.02
C HIS A 95 -15.52 -1.14 10.29
N SER A 96 -14.64 -2.14 10.15
CA SER A 96 -13.36 -1.97 9.45
C SER A 96 -13.50 -1.64 7.96
N ILE A 97 -14.57 -2.09 7.30
CA ILE A 97 -14.80 -1.84 5.86
C ILE A 97 -15.02 -0.34 5.60
N ILE A 98 -15.66 0.38 6.53
CA ILE A 98 -15.93 1.82 6.40
C ILE A 98 -14.61 2.61 6.41
N PHE A 99 -13.68 2.26 7.31
CA PHE A 99 -12.35 2.88 7.36
C PHE A 99 -11.52 2.60 6.12
N VAL A 100 -11.61 1.39 5.56
CA VAL A 100 -10.93 1.05 4.30
C VAL A 100 -11.52 1.84 3.13
N GLY A 101 -12.85 2.07 3.12
CA GLY A 101 -13.50 2.93 2.13
C GLY A 101 -13.14 4.41 2.25
N LEU A 102 -12.75 4.87 3.45
CA LEU A 102 -12.28 6.24 3.68
C LEU A 102 -10.82 6.46 3.25
N LEU A 103 -10.01 5.41 3.14
CA LEU A 103 -8.60 5.53 2.71
C LEU A 103 -8.46 6.16 1.32
N PRO A 104 -9.16 5.71 0.26
CA PRO A 104 -9.12 6.37 -1.04
C PRO A 104 -9.49 7.86 -0.97
N LEU A 105 -10.49 8.22 -0.16
CA LEU A 105 -10.89 9.61 0.03
C LEU A 105 -9.78 10.42 0.70
N ALA A 106 -9.19 9.89 1.78
CA ALA A 106 -8.06 10.52 2.45
C ALA A 106 -6.87 10.68 1.49
N THR A 107 -6.53 9.64 0.72
CA THR A 107 -5.46 9.70 -0.29
C THR A 107 -5.75 10.75 -1.36
N ALA A 108 -7.00 10.88 -1.82
CA ALA A 108 -7.39 11.92 -2.77
C ALA A 108 -7.23 13.33 -2.19
N ILE A 109 -7.69 13.55 -0.94
CA ILE A 109 -7.55 14.84 -0.24
C ILE A 109 -6.07 15.22 -0.09
N PHE A 110 -5.25 14.31 0.44
CA PHE A 110 -3.81 14.57 0.58
C PHE A 110 -3.10 14.70 -0.77
N GLY A 111 -3.57 13.99 -1.80
CA GLY A 111 -3.10 14.12 -3.18
C GLY A 111 -3.33 15.52 -3.72
N VAL A 112 -4.52 16.09 -3.50
CA VAL A 112 -4.85 17.49 -3.86
C VAL A 112 -4.02 18.49 -3.06
N ILE A 113 -3.93 18.32 -1.74
CA ILE A 113 -3.18 19.25 -0.86
C ILE A 113 -1.69 19.26 -1.20
N ARG A 114 -1.09 18.08 -1.43
CA ARG A 114 0.34 17.95 -1.70
C ARG A 114 0.70 18.21 -3.17
N GLY A 115 -0.18 17.82 -4.10
CA GLY A 115 0.03 18.01 -5.54
C GLY A 115 -0.31 19.41 -6.03
N GLY A 116 -1.13 20.18 -5.29
CA GLY A 116 -1.62 21.49 -5.71
C GLY A 116 -2.64 21.43 -6.85
N ASP A 117 -3.01 20.24 -7.30
CA ASP A 117 -3.98 20.03 -8.36
C ASP A 117 -5.38 20.44 -7.88
N ARG A 118 -6.02 21.35 -8.60
CA ARG A 118 -7.43 21.69 -8.38
C ARG A 118 -8.29 20.75 -9.24
N PRO A 119 -8.95 19.72 -8.66
CA PRO A 119 -9.85 18.89 -9.42
C PRO A 119 -10.95 19.78 -10.01
N LYS A 120 -11.09 19.76 -11.34
CA LYS A 120 -12.14 20.49 -12.04
C LYS A 120 -13.47 19.73 -11.85
N PRO A 121 -14.57 20.45 -11.60
CA PRO A 121 -15.90 19.85 -11.38
C PRO A 121 -16.40 19.07 -12.59
#